data_AF-A0A938WFQ2-F1
#
_entry.id   AF-A0A938WFQ2-F1
#
_cell.length_a   1.000
_cell.length_b   1.000
_cell.length_c   1.000
_cell.angle_alpha   90.00
_cell.angle_beta   90.00
_cell.angle_gamma   90.00
#
_symmetry.space_group_name_H-M   'P 1'
#
loop_
_entity.id
_entity.type
_entity.pdbx_description
1 polymer ?
#
loop_
_entity_poly.entity_id
_entity_poly.type
_entity_poly.pdbx_seq_one_letter_code
_entity_poly.pdbx_strand_id
1 'polypeptide(L)'
;MPAGEIRSRGGGSVKYALLALLMLLASPAALAAAAVPPDVAATQQRLAAGLSPPLREWVRQQALIVRAGPPAAAESLAANAARQRFGAQLRSPDQLNALVFLVLHEAVALEPLPPAAAPAAARAQPPLRAVPNPAPARGGSDLPEMSSMRLQLAMDRRSKLLATLSNLMKKMSTTQGTLVQNLK
;
A
#
# COMPACT_ATOMS: atom_id res chain seq x y z
N MET A 1 -22.18 -64.24 23.91
CA MET A 1 -23.04 -63.07 23.59
C MET A 1 -23.25 -62.32 24.90
N PRO A 2 -23.03 -61.00 25.08
CA PRO A 2 -22.86 -59.89 24.12
C PRO A 2 -21.53 -59.09 24.26
N ALA A 3 -20.96 -58.59 23.15
CA ALA A 3 -21.01 -57.20 22.65
C ALA A 3 -20.24 -56.16 23.49
N GLY A 4 -19.01 -55.86 23.05
CA GLY A 4 -18.18 -54.76 23.55
C GLY A 4 -18.28 -53.53 22.64
N GLU A 5 -18.83 -52.45 23.19
CA GLU A 5 -19.12 -51.17 22.57
C GLU A 5 -17.84 -50.32 22.46
N ILE A 6 -17.40 -50.01 21.23
CA ILE A 6 -16.24 -49.13 20.97
C ILE A 6 -16.74 -47.69 20.87
N ARG A 7 -16.62 -46.93 21.96
CA ARG A 7 -16.85 -45.48 21.98
C ARG A 7 -15.66 -44.74 21.35
N SER A 8 -15.81 -44.33 20.09
CA SER A 8 -14.95 -43.36 19.42
C SER A 8 -15.15 -41.96 20.02
N ARG A 9 -14.16 -41.47 20.76
CA ARG A 9 -14.12 -40.15 21.40
C ARG A 9 -12.89 -39.40 20.89
N GLY A 10 -13.00 -38.70 19.76
CA GLY A 10 -11.84 -38.04 19.14
C GLY A 10 -12.12 -36.96 18.08
N GLY A 11 -13.34 -36.40 18.02
CA GLY A 11 -13.72 -35.47 16.94
C GLY A 11 -13.52 -33.97 17.21
N GLY A 12 -12.98 -33.59 18.37
CA GLY A 12 -12.89 -32.19 18.79
C GLY A 12 -11.70 -31.42 18.21
N SER A 13 -10.50 -31.99 18.30
CA SER A 13 -9.25 -31.24 18.07
C SER A 13 -9.02 -30.84 16.60
N VAL A 14 -9.54 -31.62 15.65
CA VAL A 14 -9.37 -31.33 14.20
C VAL A 14 -10.20 -30.11 13.78
N LYS A 15 -11.37 -29.89 14.39
CA LYS A 15 -12.23 -28.74 14.08
C LYS A 15 -11.60 -27.42 14.56
N TYR A 16 -10.97 -27.43 15.73
CA TYR A 16 -10.26 -26.26 16.25
C TYR A 16 -8.98 -25.96 15.47
N ALA A 17 -8.26 -26.98 15.00
CA ALA A 17 -7.09 -26.80 14.13
C ALA A 17 -7.48 -26.16 12.78
N LEU A 18 -8.60 -26.60 12.19
CA LEU A 18 -9.09 -26.02 10.93
C LEU A 18 -9.56 -24.56 11.11
N LEU A 19 -10.25 -24.25 12.22
CA LEU A 19 -10.69 -22.88 12.54
C LEU A 19 -9.52 -21.94 12.85
N ALA A 20 -8.48 -22.42 13.53
CA ALA A 20 -7.25 -21.65 13.76
C ALA A 20 -6.51 -21.37 12.45
N LEU A 21 -6.44 -22.34 11.54
CA LEU A 21 -5.83 -22.16 10.22
C LEU A 21 -6.63 -21.17 9.34
N LEU A 22 -7.96 -21.22 9.40
CA LEU A 22 -8.85 -20.30 8.67
C LEU A 22 -8.79 -18.87 9.25
N MET A 23 -8.65 -18.73 10.56
CA MET A 23 -8.42 -17.43 11.21
C MET A 23 -7.00 -16.87 10.97
N LEU A 24 -6.00 -17.73 10.73
CA LEU A 24 -4.65 -17.31 10.34
C LEU A 24 -4.59 -16.86 8.87
N LEU A 25 -5.41 -17.45 8.00
CA LEU A 25 -5.56 -17.05 6.59
C LEU A 25 -6.41 -15.78 6.40
N ALA A 26 -7.27 -15.46 7.37
CA ALA A 26 -8.06 -14.22 7.39
C ALA A 26 -7.31 -13.04 8.05
N SER A 27 -5.98 -13.10 8.17
CA SER A 27 -5.20 -12.00 8.71
C SER A 27 -5.08 -10.87 7.67
N PRO A 28 -5.64 -9.67 7.91
CA PRO A 28 -5.53 -8.53 6.99
C PRO A 28 -4.07 -8.07 6.77
N ALA A 29 -3.15 -8.49 7.64
CA ALA A 29 -1.71 -8.29 7.48
C ALA A 29 -1.12 -9.07 6.29
N ALA A 30 -1.67 -10.24 5.95
CA ALA A 30 -1.20 -11.04 4.81
C ALA A 30 -1.70 -10.47 3.47
N LEU A 31 -2.90 -9.86 3.43
CA LEU A 31 -3.36 -9.15 2.23
C LEU A 31 -2.67 -7.79 2.04
N ALA A 32 -2.27 -7.11 3.11
CA ALA A 32 -1.43 -5.92 3.03
C ALA A 32 -0.02 -6.22 2.46
N ALA A 33 0.42 -7.47 2.62
CA ALA A 33 1.62 -8.08 2.06
C ALA A 33 1.41 -8.69 0.66
N ALA A 34 0.51 -8.13 -0.16
CA ALA A 34 0.80 -7.97 -1.59
C ALA A 34 2.01 -7.02 -1.71
N ALA A 35 3.14 -7.55 -1.25
CA ALA A 35 4.40 -6.87 -1.07
C ALA A 35 4.92 -6.59 -2.47
N VAL A 36 5.29 -5.34 -2.70
CA VAL A 36 6.16 -4.95 -3.79
C VAL A 36 7.22 -6.05 -3.95
N PRO A 37 7.30 -6.75 -5.10
CA PRO A 37 8.20 -7.88 -5.24
C PRO A 37 9.63 -7.48 -4.83
N PRO A 38 10.41 -8.37 -4.18
CA PRO A 38 11.71 -8.01 -3.60
C PRO A 38 12.66 -7.42 -4.65
N ASP A 39 12.54 -7.85 -5.91
CA ASP A 39 13.31 -7.31 -7.05
C ASP A 39 13.02 -5.84 -7.34
N VAL A 40 11.78 -5.40 -7.13
CA VAL A 40 11.34 -4.01 -7.32
C VAL A 40 11.95 -3.13 -6.24
N ALA A 41 11.89 -3.58 -4.98
CA ALA A 41 12.47 -2.88 -3.85
C ALA A 41 13.99 -2.76 -3.99
N ALA A 42 14.68 -3.85 -4.38
CA ALA A 42 16.12 -3.83 -4.62
C ALA A 42 16.51 -2.91 -5.79
N THR A 43 15.67 -2.81 -6.82
CA THR A 43 15.90 -1.90 -7.96
C THR A 43 15.70 -0.45 -7.54
N GLN A 44 14.63 -0.15 -6.79
CA GLN A 44 14.39 1.18 -6.25
C GLN A 44 15.53 1.62 -5.32
N GLN A 45 16.00 0.75 -4.43
CA GLN A 45 17.08 1.08 -3.51
C GLN A 45 18.39 1.38 -4.26
N ARG A 46 18.71 0.59 -5.31
CA ARG A 46 19.88 0.86 -6.17
C ARG A 46 19.76 2.20 -6.90
N LEU A 47 18.59 2.50 -7.48
CA LEU A 47 18.35 3.78 -8.15
C LEU A 47 18.43 4.94 -7.16
N ALA A 48 17.75 4.84 -6.01
CA ALA A 48 17.68 5.87 -4.97
C ALA A 48 19.04 6.17 -4.33
N ALA A 49 19.91 5.17 -4.20
CA ALA A 49 21.28 5.34 -3.72
C ALA A 49 22.13 6.21 -4.66
N GLY A 50 21.83 6.20 -5.96
CA GLY A 50 22.51 7.03 -6.96
C GLY A 50 21.97 8.46 -7.11
N LEU A 51 20.80 8.78 -6.52
CA LEU A 51 20.18 10.09 -6.69
C LEU A 51 20.83 11.15 -5.80
N SER A 52 21.02 12.34 -6.35
CA SER A 52 21.43 13.51 -5.57
C SER A 52 20.35 13.90 -4.54
N PRO A 53 20.72 14.51 -3.39
CA PRO A 53 19.76 15.00 -2.40
C PRO A 53 18.60 15.85 -2.96
N PRO A 54 18.81 16.86 -3.83
CA PRO A 54 17.70 17.66 -4.36
C PRO A 54 16.76 16.86 -5.26
N LEU A 55 17.28 15.86 -5.98
CA LEU A 55 16.47 14.98 -6.81
C LEU A 55 15.57 14.08 -5.96
N ARG A 56 16.07 13.56 -4.83
CA ARG A 56 15.27 12.77 -3.90
C ARG A 56 14.11 13.56 -3.30
N GLU A 57 14.37 14.82 -2.94
CA GLU A 57 13.33 15.70 -2.41
C GLU A 57 12.27 16.01 -3.48
N TRP A 58 12.69 16.28 -4.72
CA TRP A 58 11.76 16.45 -5.82
C TRP A 58 10.89 15.20 -6.08
N VAL A 59 11.48 14.00 -6.03
CA VAL A 59 10.74 12.73 -6.19
C VAL A 59 9.66 12.60 -5.10
N ARG A 60 9.99 12.90 -3.85
CA ARG A 60 9.04 12.88 -2.73
C ARG A 60 7.90 13.87 -2.92
N GLN A 61 8.21 15.10 -3.32
CA GLN A 61 7.20 16.12 -3.58
C GLN A 61 6.27 15.71 -4.72
N GLN A 62 6.83 15.18 -5.81
CA GLN A 62 6.04 14.74 -6.95
C GLN A 62 5.17 13.52 -6.60
N ALA A 63 5.68 12.62 -5.75
CA ALA A 63 4.92 11.49 -5.25
C ALA A 63 3.66 11.92 -4.47
N LEU A 64 3.74 12.99 -3.67
CA LEU A 64 2.59 13.57 -3.00
C LEU A 64 1.55 14.12 -3.99
N ILE A 65 2.00 14.80 -5.05
CA ILE A 65 1.12 15.34 -6.10
C ILE A 65 0.43 14.20 -6.86
N VAL A 66 1.18 13.18 -7.27
CA VAL A 66 0.65 12.02 -7.98
C VAL A 66 -0.37 11.26 -7.13
N ARG A 67 -0.11 11.14 -5.82
CA ARG A 67 -1.02 10.52 -4.86
C ARG A 67 -2.33 11.30 -4.70
N ALA A 68 -2.28 12.63 -4.72
CA ALA A 68 -3.48 13.47 -4.67
C ALA A 68 -4.30 13.40 -5.98
N GLY A 69 -3.65 13.08 -7.10
CA GLY A 69 -4.27 12.98 -8.42
C GLY A 69 -5.01 11.66 -8.71
N PRO A 70 -5.69 11.59 -9.87
CA PRO A 70 -6.32 10.36 -10.32
C PRO A 70 -5.27 9.32 -10.76
N PRO A 71 -5.42 8.04 -10.38
CA PRO A 71 -4.41 7.00 -10.64
C PRO A 71 -4.20 6.73 -12.14
N ALA A 72 -5.23 6.94 -12.97
CA ALA A 72 -5.13 6.80 -14.42
C ALA A 72 -4.21 7.84 -15.08
N ALA A 73 -4.00 8.99 -14.42
CA ALA A 73 -3.10 10.04 -14.89
C ALA A 73 -1.73 10.00 -14.20
N ALA A 74 -1.48 9.05 -13.29
CA ALA A 74 -0.28 9.04 -12.47
C ALA A 74 1.02 8.96 -13.29
N GLU A 75 1.05 8.07 -14.29
CA GLU A 75 2.20 7.91 -15.19
C GLU A 75 2.44 9.18 -16.02
N SER A 76 1.39 9.74 -16.63
CA SER A 76 1.51 10.95 -17.45
C SER A 76 1.86 12.19 -16.64
N LEU A 77 1.29 12.35 -15.44
CA LEU A 77 1.64 13.42 -14.49
C LEU A 77 3.10 13.35 -14.08
N ALA A 78 3.58 12.17 -13.68
CA ALA A 78 4.98 11.96 -13.32
C ALA A 78 5.91 12.20 -14.51
N ALA A 79 5.56 11.69 -15.70
CA ALA A 79 6.37 11.86 -16.91
C ALA A 79 6.46 13.32 -17.35
N ASN A 80 5.34 14.05 -17.31
CA ASN A 80 5.30 15.47 -17.67
C ASN A 80 6.12 16.30 -16.68
N ALA A 81 5.99 16.05 -15.37
CA ALA A 81 6.78 16.74 -14.37
C ALA A 81 8.29 16.46 -14.51
N ALA A 82 8.67 15.20 -14.77
CA ALA A 82 10.06 14.83 -15.03
C ALA A 82 10.61 15.53 -16.28
N ARG A 83 9.85 15.59 -17.38
CA ARG A 83 10.24 16.31 -18.60
C ARG A 83 10.36 17.82 -18.38
N GLN A 84 9.44 18.42 -17.64
CA GLN A 84 9.48 19.84 -17.33
C GLN A 84 10.71 20.20 -16.49
N ARG A 85 11.05 19.38 -15.50
CA ARG A 85 12.16 19.65 -14.59
C ARG A 85 13.52 19.29 -15.17
N PHE A 86 13.60 18.16 -15.88
CA PHE A 86 14.86 17.55 -16.28
C PHE A 86 14.98 17.36 -17.80
N GLY A 87 14.10 17.96 -18.62
CA GLY A 87 14.05 17.72 -20.07
C GLY A 87 15.39 17.87 -20.79
N ALA A 88 16.22 18.86 -20.41
CA ALA A 88 17.55 19.05 -20.97
C ALA A 88 18.58 17.99 -20.54
N GLN A 89 18.34 17.31 -19.41
CA GLN A 89 19.24 16.31 -18.80
C GLN A 89 18.81 14.89 -19.14
N LEU A 90 17.54 14.66 -19.45
CA LEU A 90 16.98 13.38 -19.87
C LEU A 90 17.36 13.11 -21.32
N ARG A 91 18.56 12.55 -21.52
CA ARG A 91 19.09 12.21 -22.85
C ARG A 91 18.49 10.92 -23.40
N SER A 92 17.93 10.07 -22.54
CA SER A 92 17.31 8.81 -22.95
C SER A 92 15.89 8.65 -22.41
N PRO A 93 15.01 7.94 -23.15
CA PRO A 93 13.67 7.59 -22.66
C PRO A 93 13.73 6.71 -21.39
N ASP A 94 14.83 5.97 -21.19
CA ASP A 94 15.01 5.11 -20.02
C ASP A 94 15.23 5.92 -18.73
N GLN A 95 15.96 7.05 -18.81
CA GLN A 95 16.12 7.94 -17.66
C GLN A 95 14.77 8.53 -17.23
N LEU A 96 13.92 8.88 -18.20
CA LEU A 96 12.57 9.35 -17.92
C LEU A 96 11.76 8.25 -17.24
N ASN A 97 11.78 7.03 -17.77
CA ASN A 97 11.09 5.89 -17.18
C ASN A 97 11.58 5.61 -15.74
N ALA A 98 12.88 5.68 -15.48
CA ALA A 98 13.44 5.47 -14.14
C ALA A 98 12.94 6.52 -13.13
N LEU A 99 12.84 7.80 -13.53
CA LEU A 99 12.28 8.85 -12.67
C LEU A 99 10.78 8.65 -12.43
N VAL A 100 10.02 8.32 -13.47
CA VAL A 100 8.59 8.03 -13.35
C VAL A 100 8.36 6.85 -12.41
N PHE A 101 9.16 5.79 -12.56
CA PHE A 101 9.15 4.64 -11.66
C PHE A 101 9.37 5.04 -10.21
N LEU A 102 10.40 5.83 -9.93
CA LEU A 102 10.73 6.27 -8.57
C LEU A 102 9.60 7.09 -7.95
N VAL A 103 8.99 8.01 -8.71
CA VAL A 103 7.85 8.83 -8.25
C VAL A 103 6.63 7.95 -7.96
N LEU A 104 6.29 7.03 -8.85
CA LEU A 104 5.15 6.13 -8.66
C LEU A 104 5.37 5.18 -7.47
N HIS A 105 6.57 4.64 -7.34
CA HIS A 105 6.93 3.77 -6.22
C HIS A 105 6.84 4.50 -4.88
N GLU A 106 7.41 5.71 -4.80
CA GLU A 106 7.33 6.54 -3.61
C GLU A 106 5.87 6.92 -3.29
N ALA A 107 5.04 7.20 -4.31
CA ALA A 107 3.62 7.50 -4.10
C ALA A 107 2.86 6.33 -3.46
N VAL A 108 3.19 5.09 -3.87
CA VAL A 108 2.63 3.87 -3.27
C VAL A 108 3.17 3.65 -1.85
N ALA A 109 4.45 3.91 -1.61
CA ALA A 109 5.07 3.78 -0.28
C ALA A 109 4.51 4.80 0.73
N LEU A 110 4.10 5.97 0.25
CA LEU A 110 3.46 7.03 1.04
C LEU A 110 1.97 6.79 1.30
N GLU A 111 1.35 5.77 0.70
CA GLU A 111 -0.02 5.38 1.00
C GLU A 111 -0.03 4.76 2.41
N PRO A 112 -0.52 5.48 3.44
CA PRO A 112 -0.63 4.87 4.75
C PRO A 112 -1.61 3.70 4.61
N LEU A 113 -1.25 2.52 5.14
CA LEU A 113 -2.24 1.49 5.40
C LEU A 113 -3.39 2.21 6.13
N PRO A 114 -4.63 2.22 5.59
CA PRO A 114 -5.74 2.78 6.33
C PRO A 114 -5.69 2.10 7.70
N PRO A 115 -5.74 2.86 8.80
CA PRO A 115 -5.60 2.28 10.13
C PRO A 115 -6.66 1.20 10.21
N ALA A 116 -6.22 -0.06 10.18
CA ALA A 116 -7.09 -1.20 10.35
C ALA A 116 -7.69 -1.00 11.73
N ALA A 117 -8.90 -0.45 11.76
CA ALA A 117 -9.58 0.09 12.93
C ALA A 117 -8.61 0.31 14.10
N ALA A 118 -7.92 1.46 14.15
CA ALA A 118 -7.42 1.88 15.45
C ALA A 118 -8.64 1.77 16.38
N PRO A 119 -8.65 0.85 17.37
CA PRO A 119 -9.79 0.80 18.27
C PRO A 119 -9.93 2.22 18.80
N ALA A 120 -11.15 2.70 18.91
CA ALA A 120 -11.50 4.00 19.46
C ALA A 120 -11.09 4.15 20.96
N ALA A 121 -10.00 3.52 21.37
CA ALA A 121 -9.43 3.44 22.72
C ALA A 121 -8.46 4.59 23.04
N ALA A 122 -8.22 5.53 22.12
CA ALA A 122 -7.44 6.75 22.43
C ALA A 122 -8.32 7.97 22.80
N ARG A 123 -9.60 7.76 23.08
CA ARG A 123 -10.48 8.75 23.73
C ARG A 123 -11.02 8.24 25.07
N ALA A 124 -10.16 7.59 25.87
CA ALA A 124 -10.34 7.57 27.32
C ALA A 124 -9.63 8.80 27.89
N GLN A 125 -10.30 9.96 27.84
CA GLN A 125 -10.00 11.03 28.80
C GLN A 125 -10.49 10.54 30.17
N PRO A 126 -9.64 10.48 31.21
CA PRO A 126 -10.13 10.31 32.57
C PRO A 126 -10.96 11.55 32.97
N PRO A 127 -12.01 11.36 33.78
CA PRO A 127 -13.04 12.37 34.01
C PRO A 127 -12.55 13.43 34.98
N LEU A 128 -13.06 14.66 34.87
CA LEU A 128 -13.42 15.52 36.01
C LEU A 128 -14.00 16.86 35.50
N ARG A 129 -15.29 16.86 35.20
CA ARG A 129 -16.23 17.91 35.67
C ARG A 129 -17.65 17.52 35.27
N ALA A 130 -18.42 17.18 36.30
CA ALA A 130 -19.85 16.93 36.21
C ALA A 130 -20.60 18.14 35.62
N VAL A 131 -21.32 17.92 34.54
CA VAL A 131 -22.56 18.65 34.22
C VAL A 131 -23.56 17.57 33.77
N PRO A 132 -24.67 17.36 34.51
CA PRO A 132 -25.68 16.40 34.10
C PRO A 132 -26.66 17.10 33.14
N ASN A 133 -26.75 16.61 31.91
CA ASN A 133 -27.96 16.78 31.12
C ASN A 133 -28.22 15.51 30.30
N PRO A 134 -29.27 14.72 30.61
CA PRO A 134 -29.59 13.52 29.84
C PRO A 134 -30.64 13.84 28.77
N ALA A 135 -30.24 13.76 27.50
CA ALA A 135 -31.17 13.50 26.40
C ALA A 135 -30.54 12.47 25.44
N PRO A 136 -31.32 11.47 24.99
CA PRO A 136 -30.78 10.20 24.53
C PRO A 136 -30.37 10.18 23.05
N ALA A 137 -29.38 9.32 22.81
CA ALA A 137 -28.82 8.86 21.55
C ALA A 137 -29.78 8.78 20.35
N ARG A 138 -29.26 9.15 19.17
CA ARG A 138 -29.42 8.43 17.89
C ARG A 138 -28.51 9.03 16.81
N GLY A 139 -27.70 8.19 16.15
CA GLY A 139 -26.91 8.55 14.96
C GLY A 139 -25.48 7.99 14.89
N GLY A 140 -25.18 6.83 15.49
CA GLY A 140 -23.81 6.34 15.66
C GLY A 140 -23.33 5.23 14.72
N SER A 141 -24.10 4.83 13.70
CA SER A 141 -23.87 3.59 12.94
C SER A 141 -23.54 3.72 11.44
N ASP A 142 -23.45 4.94 10.89
CA ASP A 142 -23.16 5.17 9.45
C ASP A 142 -21.66 5.34 9.12
N LEU A 143 -20.79 5.38 10.13
CA LEU A 143 -19.35 5.54 9.95
C LEU A 143 -18.58 4.30 9.41
N PRO A 144 -18.96 3.03 9.68
CA PRO A 144 -18.19 1.88 9.21
C PRO A 144 -18.35 1.65 7.69
N GLU A 145 -19.51 1.91 7.10
CA GLU A 145 -19.70 1.78 5.64
C GLU A 145 -18.85 2.78 4.85
N MET A 146 -18.76 4.03 5.30
CA MET A 146 -17.87 5.03 4.68
C MET A 146 -16.39 4.63 4.79
N SER A 147 -15.99 3.98 5.89
CA SER A 147 -14.61 3.51 6.06
C SER A 147 -14.28 2.32 5.15
N SER A 148 -15.24 1.41 4.92
CA SER A 148 -15.13 0.28 3.99
C SER A 148 -15.04 0.78 2.54
N MET A 149 -15.87 1.75 2.16
CA MET A 149 -15.83 2.36 0.82
C MET A 149 -14.50 3.08 0.57
N ARG A 150 -13.97 3.81 1.55
CA ARG A 150 -12.65 4.46 1.46
C ARG A 150 -11.51 3.46 1.36
N LEU A 151 -11.57 2.36 2.13
CA LEU A 151 -10.63 1.26 2.03
C LEU A 151 -10.67 0.64 0.62
N GLN A 152 -11.86 0.37 0.10
CA GLN A 152 -12.05 -0.20 -1.24
C GLN A 152 -11.50 0.73 -2.34
N LEU A 153 -11.73 2.04 -2.23
CA LEU A 153 -11.16 3.05 -3.13
C LEU A 153 -9.62 3.12 -3.03
N ALA A 154 -9.05 3.07 -1.82
CA ALA A 154 -7.60 3.06 -1.63
C ALA A 154 -6.97 1.78 -2.20
N MET A 155 -7.61 0.63 -2.03
CA MET A 155 -7.17 -0.65 -2.61
C MET A 155 -7.24 -0.64 -4.14
N ASP A 156 -8.31 -0.10 -4.74
CA ASP A 156 -8.42 0.05 -6.20
C ASP A 156 -7.33 0.97 -6.76
N ARG A 157 -7.08 2.10 -6.08
CA ARG A 157 -5.99 3.02 -6.43
C ARG A 157 -4.62 2.35 -6.36
N ARG A 158 -4.32 1.68 -5.25
CA ARG A 158 -3.07 0.93 -5.06
C ARG A 158 -2.90 -0.13 -6.14
N SER A 159 -3.95 -0.89 -6.47
CA SER A 159 -3.92 -1.93 -7.50
C SER A 159 -3.62 -1.35 -8.89
N LYS A 160 -4.21 -0.20 -9.24
CA LYS A 160 -3.95 0.49 -10.50
C LYS A 160 -2.52 1.02 -10.58
N LEU A 161 -1.98 1.58 -9.50
CA LEU A 161 -0.59 2.03 -9.44
C LEU A 161 0.40 0.85 -9.53
N LEU A 162 0.08 -0.29 -8.91
CA LEU A 162 0.89 -1.50 -9.05
C LEU A 162 0.85 -2.05 -10.49
N ALA A 163 -0.31 -1.96 -11.17
CA ALA A 163 -0.43 -2.35 -12.57
C ALA A 163 0.40 -1.45 -13.50
N THR A 164 0.38 -0.13 -13.29
CA THR A 164 1.25 0.79 -14.05
C THR A 164 2.72 0.56 -13.76
N LEU A 165 3.10 0.35 -12.49
CA LEU A 165 4.46 -0.03 -12.10
C LEU A 165 4.91 -1.32 -12.79
N SER A 166 4.06 -2.35 -12.86
CA SER A 166 4.39 -3.62 -13.54
C SER A 166 4.65 -3.42 -15.03
N ASN A 167 3.81 -2.63 -15.72
CA ASN A 167 4.02 -2.28 -17.12
C ASN A 167 5.33 -1.50 -17.32
N LEU A 168 5.65 -0.62 -16.39
CA LEU A 168 6.85 0.20 -16.45
C LEU A 168 8.12 -0.60 -16.13
N MET A 169 8.03 -1.56 -15.20
CA MET A 169 9.08 -2.54 -14.94
C MET A 169 9.35 -3.43 -16.16
N LYS A 170 8.31 -3.90 -16.86
CA LYS A 170 8.50 -4.65 -18.11
C LYS A 170 9.24 -3.81 -19.15
N LYS A 171 8.97 -2.50 -19.24
CA LYS A 171 9.71 -1.58 -20.10
C LYS A 171 11.18 -1.43 -19.67
N MET A 172 11.45 -1.29 -18.36
CA MET A 172 12.81 -1.09 -17.84
C MET A 172 13.67 -2.37 -17.78
N SER A 173 13.07 -3.54 -17.56
CA SER A 173 13.77 -4.82 -17.52
C SER A 173 14.44 -5.14 -18.85
N THR A 174 13.85 -4.67 -19.95
CA THR A 174 14.46 -4.76 -21.29
C THR A 174 15.66 -3.81 -21.45
N THR A 175 15.80 -2.78 -20.60
CA THR A 175 16.83 -1.72 -20.74
C THR A 175 17.83 -1.64 -19.58
N GLN A 176 17.84 -2.60 -18.66
CA GLN A 176 18.64 -2.56 -17.42
C GLN A 176 20.17 -2.49 -17.65
N GLY A 177 20.66 -2.80 -18.85
CA GLY A 177 22.09 -2.74 -19.19
C GLY A 177 22.68 -1.32 -19.27
N THR A 178 21.89 -0.28 -19.53
CA THR A 178 22.43 1.03 -19.98
C THR A 178 22.21 2.19 -18.99
N LEU A 179 21.35 2.01 -17.98
CA LEU A 179 20.92 3.09 -17.08
C LEU A 179 21.93 3.45 -15.99
N VAL A 180 22.67 2.48 -15.45
CA VAL A 180 23.54 2.67 -14.26
C VAL A 180 24.78 3.53 -14.57
N GLN A 181 25.18 3.63 -15.84
CA GLN A 181 26.33 4.45 -16.24
C GLN A 181 26.00 5.93 -16.48
N ASN A 182 24.74 6.29 -16.75
CA ASN A 182 24.37 7.61 -17.27
C ASN A 182 23.66 8.53 -16.26
N LEU A 183 23.40 8.07 -15.03
CA LEU A 183 22.71 8.83 -13.96
C LEU A 183 23.65 9.27 -12.82
N LYS A 184 24.96 9.23 -13.04
CA LYS A 184 25.98 9.70 -12.09
C LYS A 184 26.25 11.19 -12.25
#